data_AF-A0A1Q9LF97-F1
#
_entry.id   AF-A0A1Q9LF97-F1
#
_cell.length_a   1.000
_cell.length_b   1.000
_cell.length_c   1.000
_cell.angle_alpha   90.00
_cell.angle_beta   90.00
_cell.angle_gamma   90.00
#
_symmetry.space_group_name_H-M   'P 1'
#
loop_
_entity.id
_entity.type
_entity.pdbx_description
1 polymer ?
#
loop_
_entity_poly.entity_id
_entity_poly.type
_entity_poly.pdbx_seq_one_letter_code
_entity_poly.pdbx_strand_id
1 'polypeptide(L)'
;MGFLYKGAGVRRSDLRRALGETGARLFHATARDTAHELRAKVIWQVGGLIAHHCGDRRSVLVLRTSYNLDQDPELTGLGLGKRRELLARRLGRGYGGRSAERVLEDHLNGSFGLALAGPLPPPEAEVVLRMAQQEARYAMGTEPAQRTAVITAAGERVPLVDALPGMELHFLAEGDAVRVTRTDRFGEVVCVFSSAELLWDYERRVGAGPRERRAAAQGRRVLAMARASGVGLAFDPLGSRLAPAGRHLSATELHSIRDWRA
;
A
#
# COMPACT_ATOMS: atom_id res chain seq x y z
N MET A 1 20.62 9.95 -3.84
CA MET A 1 19.84 9.10 -2.90
C MET A 1 18.49 9.66 -2.47
N GLY A 2 18.28 10.99 -2.56
CA GLY A 2 16.99 11.66 -2.25
C GLY A 2 15.72 10.93 -2.66
N PHE A 3 15.76 10.20 -3.77
CA PHE A 3 14.59 9.63 -4.42
C PHE A 3 14.07 8.31 -3.81
N LEU A 4 14.91 7.51 -3.14
CA LEU A 4 14.47 6.21 -2.58
C LEU A 4 13.74 6.36 -1.25
N TYR A 5 14.26 7.16 -0.32
CA TYR A 5 13.62 7.32 0.99
C TYR A 5 12.44 8.29 0.95
N LYS A 6 12.28 9.07 -0.12
CA LYS A 6 11.09 9.90 -0.35
C LYS A 6 9.92 9.07 -0.91
N GLY A 7 8.71 9.32 -0.41
CA GLY A 7 7.52 8.55 -0.81
C GLY A 7 7.54 7.11 -0.29
N ALA A 8 7.09 6.15 -1.11
CA ALA A 8 6.89 4.75 -0.73
C ALA A 8 8.17 3.91 -0.48
N GLY A 9 9.36 4.49 -0.56
CA GLY A 9 10.59 3.73 -0.31
C GLY A 9 11.03 2.88 -1.51
N VAL A 10 11.81 1.83 -1.20
CA VAL A 10 12.16 0.74 -2.14
C VAL A 10 10.94 -0.09 -2.55
N ARG A 11 9.84 -0.01 -1.80
CA ARG A 11 8.57 -0.70 -2.10
C ARG A 11 7.72 0.00 -3.17
N ARG A 12 8.24 1.05 -3.79
CA ARG A 12 7.59 1.69 -4.95
C ARG A 12 7.30 0.64 -6.04
N SER A 13 6.20 0.84 -6.77
CA SER A 13 5.77 -0.02 -7.88
C SER A 13 6.80 -0.06 -9.02
N ASP A 14 7.38 1.08 -9.36
CA ASP A 14 8.41 1.19 -10.40
C ASP A 14 9.69 1.85 -9.86
N LEU A 15 10.70 1.03 -9.62
CA LEU A 15 12.04 1.48 -9.26
C LEU A 15 12.88 1.87 -10.48
N ARG A 16 12.61 1.35 -11.68
CA ARG A 16 13.39 1.62 -12.89
C ARG A 16 13.35 3.11 -13.22
N ARG A 17 12.14 3.69 -13.19
CA ARG A 17 11.92 5.12 -13.41
C ARG A 17 12.59 5.99 -12.33
N ALA A 18 12.63 5.53 -11.08
CA ALA A 18 13.17 6.31 -9.96
C ALA A 18 14.70 6.29 -9.90
N LEU A 19 15.32 5.17 -10.28
CA LEU A 19 16.77 4.97 -10.22
C LEU A 19 17.52 5.75 -11.31
N GLY A 20 16.94 5.84 -12.50
CA GLY A 20 17.64 6.33 -13.69
C GLY A 20 18.88 5.48 -14.01
N GLU A 21 19.72 5.95 -14.92
CA GLU A 21 20.90 5.22 -15.40
C GLU A 21 22.01 5.10 -14.32
N THR A 22 22.29 6.20 -13.63
CA THR A 22 23.29 6.22 -12.55
C THR A 22 22.88 5.33 -11.38
N GLY A 23 21.61 5.36 -10.97
CA GLY A 23 21.11 4.46 -9.95
C GLY A 23 21.15 3.01 -10.40
N ALA A 24 20.78 2.72 -11.65
CA ALA A 24 20.82 1.35 -12.16
C ALA A 24 22.23 0.73 -12.04
N ARG A 25 23.28 1.47 -12.38
CA ARG A 25 24.67 1.01 -12.18
C ARG A 25 25.02 0.76 -10.71
N LEU A 26 24.65 1.69 -9.82
CA LEU A 26 24.97 1.59 -8.39
C LEU A 26 24.34 0.37 -7.70
N PHE A 27 23.18 -0.08 -8.18
CA PHE A 27 22.47 -1.23 -7.63
C PHE A 27 22.62 -2.50 -8.48
N HIS A 28 23.57 -2.52 -9.43
CA HIS A 28 23.81 -3.65 -10.34
C HIS A 28 22.56 -4.09 -11.09
N ALA A 29 21.69 -3.11 -11.40
CA ALA A 29 20.45 -3.33 -12.12
C ALA A 29 20.73 -3.50 -13.62
N THR A 30 20.10 -4.50 -14.22
CA THR A 30 20.21 -4.78 -15.66
C THR A 30 18.86 -4.59 -16.34
N ALA A 31 18.87 -4.38 -17.66
CA ALA A 31 17.64 -4.31 -18.45
C ALA A 31 16.80 -5.60 -18.41
N ARG A 32 17.40 -6.74 -18.02
CA ARG A 32 16.74 -8.04 -17.93
C ARG A 32 16.06 -8.28 -16.57
N ASP A 33 16.33 -7.43 -15.58
CA ASP A 33 15.79 -7.64 -14.23
C ASP A 33 14.27 -7.45 -14.21
N THR A 34 13.56 -8.42 -13.64
CA THR A 34 12.16 -8.27 -13.24
C THR A 34 12.01 -7.20 -12.16
N ALA A 35 10.78 -6.72 -11.93
CA ALA A 35 10.51 -5.73 -10.88
C ALA A 35 10.92 -6.23 -9.48
N HIS A 36 10.75 -7.54 -9.21
CA HIS A 36 11.12 -8.16 -7.95
C HIS A 36 12.62 -8.34 -7.79
N GLU A 37 13.34 -8.72 -8.85
CA GLU A 37 14.81 -8.82 -8.83
C GLU A 37 15.47 -7.47 -8.64
N LEU A 38 14.99 -6.44 -9.33
CA LEU A 38 15.46 -5.07 -9.14
C LEU A 38 15.27 -4.61 -7.69
N ARG A 39 14.09 -4.87 -7.13
CA ARG A 39 13.79 -4.55 -5.73
C ARG A 39 14.70 -5.33 -4.78
N ALA A 40 14.93 -6.62 -5.04
CA ALA A 40 15.81 -7.46 -4.24
C ALA A 40 17.25 -6.92 -4.22
N LYS A 41 17.80 -6.54 -5.39
CA LYS A 41 19.14 -5.93 -5.49
C LYS A 41 19.25 -4.63 -4.70
N VAL A 42 18.24 -3.76 -4.82
CA VAL A 42 18.21 -2.49 -4.06
C VAL A 42 18.12 -2.74 -2.55
N ILE A 43 17.28 -3.68 -2.09
CA ILE A 43 17.18 -4.05 -0.67
C ILE A 43 18.49 -4.60 -0.16
N TRP A 44 19.13 -5.50 -0.93
CA TRP A 44 20.41 -6.08 -0.57
C TRP A 44 21.48 -5.01 -0.40
N GLN A 45 21.62 -4.12 -1.39
CA GLN A 45 22.62 -3.05 -1.38
C GLN A 45 22.41 -2.08 -0.22
N VAL A 46 21.21 -1.50 -0.10
CA VAL A 46 20.91 -0.49 0.91
C VAL A 46 20.94 -1.11 2.30
N GLY A 47 20.39 -2.32 2.46
CA GLY A 47 20.40 -3.05 3.72
C GLY A 47 21.80 -3.44 4.18
N GLY A 48 22.63 -3.92 3.26
CA GLY A 48 24.02 -4.28 3.52
C GLY A 48 24.86 -3.07 3.91
N LEU A 49 24.69 -1.94 3.22
CA LEU A 49 25.36 -0.70 3.58
C LEU A 49 24.94 -0.21 4.96
N ILE A 50 23.64 -0.22 5.29
CA ILE A 50 23.14 0.15 6.63
C ILE A 50 23.79 -0.74 7.69
N ALA A 51 23.85 -2.05 7.46
CA ALA A 51 24.48 -2.98 8.40
C ALA A 51 25.99 -2.73 8.54
N HIS A 52 26.67 -2.34 7.47
CA HIS A 52 28.12 -2.12 7.47
C HIS A 52 28.51 -0.80 8.15
N HIS A 53 27.72 0.26 8.00
CA HIS A 53 28.08 1.62 8.43
C HIS A 53 27.33 2.13 9.66
N CYS A 54 26.24 1.49 10.07
CA CYS A 54 25.50 1.89 11.27
C CYS A 54 25.75 0.89 12.39
N GLY A 55 26.58 1.29 13.37
CA GLY A 55 26.93 0.44 14.51
C GLY A 55 25.85 0.33 15.58
N ASP A 56 24.95 1.31 15.68
CA ASP A 56 23.89 1.30 16.69
C ASP A 56 22.54 0.81 16.14
N ARG A 57 21.85 -0.02 16.93
CA ARG A 57 20.58 -0.64 16.58
C ARG A 57 19.48 0.38 16.25
N ARG A 58 19.56 1.57 16.85
CA ARG A 58 18.58 2.64 16.66
C ARG A 58 18.69 3.22 15.25
N SER A 59 19.88 3.60 14.82
CA SER A 59 20.13 4.15 13.49
C SER A 59 19.79 3.14 12.40
N VAL A 60 20.18 1.88 12.58
CA VAL A 60 19.79 0.79 11.68
C VAL A 60 18.27 0.75 11.50
N LEU A 61 17.52 0.80 12.60
CA LEU A 61 16.07 0.75 12.56
C LEU A 61 15.44 1.99 11.87
N VAL A 62 15.93 3.21 12.17
CA VAL A 62 15.48 4.44 11.49
C VAL A 62 15.66 4.30 9.99
N LEU A 63 16.85 3.90 9.57
CA LEU A 63 17.24 3.89 8.16
C LEU A 63 16.50 2.80 7.40
N ARG A 64 16.45 1.57 7.92
CA ARG A 64 15.67 0.48 7.30
C ARG A 64 14.20 0.88 7.11
N THR A 65 13.59 1.50 8.11
CA THR A 65 12.22 2.02 8.05
C THR A 65 12.08 3.15 7.02
N SER A 66 13.05 4.08 7.00
CA SER A 66 13.07 5.26 6.11
C SER A 66 13.34 4.91 4.66
N TYR A 67 13.96 3.78 4.37
CA TYR A 67 14.05 3.22 3.01
C TYR A 67 12.96 2.20 2.70
N ASN A 68 12.16 1.78 3.68
CA ASN A 68 11.11 0.76 3.55
C ASN A 68 11.65 -0.63 3.19
N LEU A 69 12.76 -1.03 3.81
CA LEU A 69 13.46 -2.28 3.45
C LEU A 69 12.75 -3.53 3.95
N ASP A 70 12.08 -3.44 5.10
CA ASP A 70 11.44 -4.59 5.74
C ASP A 70 10.11 -4.96 5.05
N GLN A 71 9.72 -6.22 5.18
CA GLN A 71 8.44 -6.74 4.71
C GLN A 71 7.31 -6.39 5.70
N ASP A 72 7.06 -5.10 5.85
CA ASP A 72 6.07 -4.57 6.79
C ASP A 72 4.85 -3.99 6.07
N PRO A 73 3.67 -4.65 6.18
CA PRO A 73 2.47 -4.20 5.51
C PRO A 73 2.04 -2.79 5.92
N GLU A 74 2.33 -2.36 7.14
CA GLU A 74 1.96 -1.02 7.62
C GLU A 74 2.88 0.08 7.08
N LEU A 75 4.09 -0.27 6.63
CA LEU A 75 5.00 0.67 5.94
C LEU A 75 4.76 0.71 4.43
N THR A 76 4.09 -0.30 3.89
CA THR A 76 3.86 -0.45 2.45
C THR A 76 2.97 0.69 1.95
N GLY A 77 3.50 1.49 1.01
CA GLY A 77 2.82 2.67 0.46
C GLY A 77 2.94 3.97 1.27
N LEU A 78 3.51 3.93 2.48
CA LEU A 78 3.66 5.15 3.29
C LEU A 78 4.80 6.05 2.79
N GLY A 79 4.53 7.35 2.76
CA GLY A 79 5.55 8.38 2.64
C GLY A 79 6.51 8.43 3.84
N LEU A 80 7.68 9.04 3.67
CA LEU A 80 8.71 9.16 4.72
C LEU A 80 8.18 9.67 6.06
N GLY A 81 7.39 10.76 6.05
CA GLY A 81 6.81 11.34 7.27
C GLY A 81 5.92 10.33 8.02
N LYS A 82 5.00 9.68 7.31
CA LYS A 82 4.10 8.66 7.89
C LYS A 82 4.85 7.43 8.41
N ARG A 83 5.96 7.03 7.76
CA ARG A 83 6.82 5.94 8.25
C ARG A 83 7.55 6.32 9.55
N ARG A 84 8.03 7.56 9.66
CA ARG A 84 8.62 8.09 10.91
C ARG A 84 7.59 8.16 12.04
N GLU A 85 6.37 8.60 11.75
CA GLU A 85 5.27 8.59 12.73
C GLU A 85 4.93 7.17 13.20
N LEU A 86 4.86 6.19 12.29
CA LEU A 86 4.63 4.80 12.66
C LEU A 86 5.76 4.25 13.53
N LEU A 87 7.01 4.55 13.16
CA LEU A 87 8.18 4.16 13.95
C LEU A 87 8.14 4.75 15.36
N ALA A 88 7.85 6.05 15.48
CA ALA A 88 7.73 6.74 16.76
C ALA A 88 6.61 6.13 17.63
N ARG A 89 5.47 5.80 17.04
CA ARG A 89 4.37 5.13 17.75
C ARG A 89 4.76 3.76 18.28
N ARG A 90 5.47 2.95 17.48
CA ARG A 90 5.88 1.59 17.88
C ARG A 90 6.96 1.58 18.97
N LEU A 91 7.81 2.60 19.03
CA LEU A 91 8.94 2.67 19.97
C LEU A 91 8.66 3.55 21.20
N GLY A 92 7.53 4.25 21.23
CA GLY A 92 7.08 5.06 22.36
C GLY A 92 7.67 6.48 22.42
N ARG A 93 7.29 7.21 23.47
CA ARG A 93 7.54 8.67 23.63
C ARG A 93 9.03 9.08 23.61
N GLY A 94 9.97 8.15 23.81
CA GLY A 94 11.42 8.39 23.73
C GLY A 94 11.97 8.49 22.30
N TYR A 95 11.16 8.17 21.29
CA TYR A 95 11.54 8.23 19.87
C TYR A 95 10.93 9.46 19.20
N GLY A 96 11.36 10.65 19.62
CA GLY A 96 10.88 11.91 19.06
C GLY A 96 11.27 12.09 17.59
N GLY A 97 10.36 12.67 16.79
CA GLY A 97 10.58 12.94 15.36
C GLY A 97 11.92 13.63 15.08
N ARG A 98 12.34 14.57 15.96
CA ARG A 98 13.63 15.28 15.88
C ARG A 98 14.88 14.37 15.98
N SER A 99 14.83 13.26 16.74
CA SER A 99 15.97 12.33 16.79
C SER A 99 16.05 11.45 15.54
N ALA A 100 14.92 11.05 14.97
CA ALA A 100 14.90 10.32 13.70
C ALA A 100 15.31 11.23 12.52
N GLU A 101 14.96 12.53 12.60
CA GLU A 101 15.41 13.57 11.67
C GLU A 101 16.93 13.65 11.64
N ARG A 102 17.53 13.81 12.82
CA ARG A 102 18.96 13.97 12.98
C ARG A 102 19.73 12.76 12.43
N VAL A 103 19.28 11.54 12.74
CA VAL A 103 19.88 10.32 12.17
C VAL A 103 19.79 10.31 10.64
N LEU A 104 18.68 10.76 10.05
CA LEU A 104 18.52 10.88 8.60
C LEU A 104 19.42 11.97 8.01
N GLU A 105 19.49 13.13 8.64
CA GLU A 105 20.32 14.26 8.20
C GLU A 105 21.81 13.92 8.30
N ASP A 106 22.26 13.39 9.43
CA ASP A 106 23.63 12.93 9.65
C ASP A 106 24.01 11.83 8.63
N HIS A 107 23.06 10.98 8.26
CA HIS A 107 23.27 9.93 7.27
C HIS A 107 23.30 10.46 5.83
N LEU A 108 22.46 11.45 5.49
CA LEU A 108 22.44 12.09 4.18
C LEU A 108 23.65 13.00 3.95
N ASN A 109 24.13 13.64 5.01
CA ASN A 109 25.25 14.58 4.97
C ASN A 109 26.59 13.93 5.36
N GLY A 110 26.57 12.69 5.88
CA GLY A 110 27.75 11.99 6.38
C GLY A 110 28.28 10.86 5.48
N SER A 111 29.16 10.05 6.06
CA SER A 111 29.95 9.01 5.39
C SER A 111 29.14 7.97 4.62
N PHE A 112 27.87 7.77 4.94
CA PHE A 112 27.01 6.83 4.25
C PHE A 112 26.62 7.28 2.84
N GLY A 113 26.31 8.57 2.68
CA GLY A 113 26.07 9.17 1.37
C GLY A 113 27.30 9.04 0.46
N LEU A 114 28.51 9.10 1.04
CA LEU A 114 29.79 8.87 0.38
C LEU A 114 30.08 7.39 0.13
N ALA A 115 29.73 6.47 1.05
CA ALA A 115 29.94 5.03 0.91
C ALA A 115 29.13 4.40 -0.23
N LEU A 116 28.00 4.99 -0.60
CA LEU A 116 27.26 4.60 -1.79
C LEU A 116 27.95 4.95 -3.11
N ALA A 117 29.00 5.76 -3.09
CA ALA A 117 29.89 5.94 -4.24
C ALA A 117 30.81 4.72 -4.45
N GLY A 118 31.01 3.90 -3.41
CA GLY A 118 31.71 2.61 -3.46
C GLY A 118 30.73 1.46 -3.22
N PRO A 119 29.95 1.03 -4.23
CA PRO A 119 28.94 0.01 -4.04
C PRO A 119 29.56 -1.28 -3.51
N LEU A 120 28.83 -1.98 -2.62
CA LEU A 120 29.11 -3.38 -2.31
C LEU A 120 29.20 -4.20 -3.62
N PRO A 121 30.01 -5.28 -3.64
CA PRO A 121 30.11 -6.16 -4.79
C PRO A 121 28.72 -6.67 -5.20
N PRO A 122 28.50 -6.99 -6.49
CA PRO A 122 27.21 -7.48 -6.94
C PRO A 122 26.80 -8.73 -6.14
N PRO A 123 25.54 -8.82 -5.69
CA PRO A 123 25.07 -10.01 -4.99
C PRO A 123 25.10 -11.23 -5.91
N GLU A 124 25.37 -12.40 -5.33
CA GLU A 124 25.26 -13.67 -6.03
C GLU A 124 23.85 -13.88 -6.60
N ALA A 125 23.75 -14.47 -7.79
CA ALA A 125 22.49 -14.64 -8.51
C ALA A 125 21.45 -15.43 -7.69
N GLU A 126 21.88 -16.45 -6.94
CA GLU A 126 21.00 -17.26 -6.09
C GLU A 126 20.41 -16.45 -4.93
N VAL A 127 21.18 -15.53 -4.36
CA VAL A 127 20.72 -14.62 -3.30
C VAL A 127 19.65 -13.69 -3.84
N VAL A 128 19.88 -13.10 -5.02
CA VAL A 128 18.91 -12.22 -5.69
C VAL A 128 17.62 -12.98 -6.00
N LEU A 129 17.72 -14.19 -6.55
CA LEU A 129 16.56 -15.00 -6.91
C LEU A 129 15.72 -15.36 -5.66
N ARG A 130 16.37 -15.81 -4.58
CA ARG A 130 15.71 -16.13 -3.31
C ARG A 130 14.99 -14.92 -2.74
N MET A 131 15.65 -13.76 -2.69
CA MET A 131 15.05 -12.52 -2.21
C MET A 131 13.90 -12.07 -3.12
N ALA A 132 14.06 -12.15 -4.44
CA ALA A 132 13.00 -11.80 -5.40
C ALA A 132 11.77 -12.70 -5.24
N GLN A 133 11.95 -14.00 -5.00
CA GLN A 133 10.85 -14.92 -4.70
C GLN A 133 10.17 -14.59 -3.37
N GLN A 134 10.93 -14.26 -2.32
CA GLN A 134 10.36 -13.79 -1.05
C GLN A 134 9.56 -12.50 -1.25
N GLU A 135 10.01 -11.62 -2.13
CA GLU A 135 9.32 -10.37 -2.46
C GLU A 135 8.08 -10.58 -3.31
N ALA A 136 8.11 -11.52 -4.24
CA ALA A 136 6.93 -11.94 -4.99
C ALA A 136 5.90 -12.58 -4.06
N ARG A 137 6.32 -13.48 -3.17
CA ARG A 137 5.45 -14.10 -2.15
C ARG A 137 4.89 -13.08 -1.18
N TYR A 138 5.71 -12.14 -0.71
CA TYR A 138 5.24 -11.04 0.11
C TYR A 138 4.23 -10.20 -0.64
N ALA A 139 4.49 -9.79 -1.88
CA ALA A 139 3.53 -9.05 -2.70
C ALA A 139 2.20 -9.80 -2.87
N MET A 140 2.24 -11.13 -3.04
CA MET A 140 1.06 -12.00 -3.12
C MET A 140 0.36 -12.18 -1.75
N GLY A 141 1.11 -12.22 -0.64
CA GLY A 141 0.59 -12.35 0.73
C GLY A 141 0.22 -11.02 1.40
N THR A 142 0.64 -9.90 0.82
CA THR A 142 0.16 -8.55 1.08
C THR A 142 -0.96 -8.14 0.14
N GLU A 143 -1.69 -9.11 -0.43
CA GLU A 143 -3.12 -8.87 -0.57
C GLU A 143 -3.67 -8.51 0.82
N PRO A 144 -4.44 -7.41 0.95
CA PRO A 144 -4.68 -6.75 2.23
C PRO A 144 -5.58 -7.58 3.15
N ALA A 145 -5.00 -8.55 3.85
CA ALA A 145 -5.65 -9.27 4.92
C ALA A 145 -5.69 -8.38 6.18
N GLN A 146 -6.85 -7.77 6.40
CA GLN A 146 -7.47 -7.64 7.71
C GLN A 146 -6.63 -6.97 8.82
N ARG A 147 -6.35 -5.67 8.68
CA ARG A 147 -6.23 -4.78 9.84
C ARG A 147 -7.01 -3.51 9.53
N THR A 148 -8.01 -3.24 10.35
CA THR A 148 -8.88 -2.06 10.40
C THR A 148 -8.55 -1.01 9.34
N ALA A 149 -9.22 -1.08 8.18
CA ALA A 149 -9.17 0.02 7.20
C ALA A 149 -9.60 1.28 7.95
N VAL A 150 -8.77 2.31 7.86
CA VAL A 150 -8.93 3.55 8.58
C VAL A 150 -8.95 4.63 7.51
N ILE A 151 -10.08 5.31 7.36
CA ILE A 151 -10.23 6.42 6.42
C ILE A 151 -9.86 7.70 7.15
N THR A 152 -9.29 8.65 6.40
CA THR A 152 -9.01 9.98 6.93
C THR A 152 -10.26 10.85 6.74
N ALA A 153 -11.11 10.94 7.76
CA ALA A 153 -12.22 11.89 7.79
C ALA A 153 -11.75 13.14 8.56
N ALA A 154 -11.77 14.32 7.93
CA ALA A 154 -11.31 15.58 8.55
C ALA A 154 -9.90 15.52 9.19
N GLY A 155 -8.99 14.70 8.67
CA GLY A 155 -7.63 14.51 9.21
C GLY A 155 -7.52 13.43 10.29
N GLU A 156 -8.63 12.88 10.77
CA GLU A 156 -8.66 11.82 11.77
C GLU A 156 -8.77 10.44 11.14
N ARG A 157 -8.06 9.49 11.75
CA ARG A 157 -8.02 8.09 11.36
C ARG A 157 -9.20 7.36 11.99
N VAL A 158 -10.27 7.16 11.23
CA VAL A 158 -11.52 6.52 11.69
C VAL A 158 -11.71 5.16 11.00
N PRO A 159 -12.12 4.08 11.70
CA PRO A 159 -12.41 2.79 11.07
C PRO A 159 -13.35 2.94 9.86
N LEU A 160 -13.16 2.11 8.83
CA LEU A 160 -13.92 2.19 7.58
C LEU A 160 -15.41 2.06 7.82
N VAL A 161 -15.78 1.13 8.72
CA VAL A 161 -17.16 0.96 9.14
C VAL A 161 -17.70 2.31 9.60
N ASP A 162 -17.02 2.96 10.55
CA ASP A 162 -17.37 4.25 11.19
C ASP A 162 -17.34 5.46 10.22
N ALA A 163 -16.47 5.44 9.20
CA ALA A 163 -16.37 6.54 8.23
C ALA A 163 -17.32 6.42 7.04
N LEU A 164 -17.66 5.19 6.62
CA LEU A 164 -18.43 4.90 5.40
C LEU A 164 -19.69 5.77 5.24
N PRO A 165 -20.51 6.00 6.28
CA PRO A 165 -21.81 6.64 6.09
C PRO A 165 -21.77 8.12 5.73
N GLY A 166 -20.69 8.80 6.11
CA GLY A 166 -20.43 10.20 5.76
C GLY A 166 -19.64 10.38 4.46
N MET A 167 -19.22 9.30 3.80
CA MET A 167 -18.48 9.39 2.54
C MET A 167 -19.41 9.45 1.33
N GLU A 168 -19.01 10.20 0.32
CA GLU A 168 -19.53 9.96 -1.03
C GLU A 168 -18.84 8.72 -1.60
N LEU A 169 -19.65 7.77 -2.08
CA LEU A 169 -19.20 6.52 -2.66
C LEU A 169 -19.65 6.44 -4.12
N HIS A 170 -18.76 5.97 -4.97
CA HIS A 170 -19.00 5.80 -6.40
C HIS A 170 -19.20 4.32 -6.73
N PHE A 171 -20.06 3.99 -7.69
CA PHE A 171 -20.33 2.60 -8.09
C PHE A 171 -20.92 2.52 -9.51
N LEU A 172 -21.01 1.31 -10.04
CA LEU A 172 -21.70 1.01 -11.30
C LEU A 172 -23.19 0.77 -11.09
N ALA A 173 -24.01 1.33 -11.96
CA ALA A 173 -25.44 1.06 -12.06
C ALA A 173 -25.78 0.53 -13.46
N GLU A 174 -26.75 -0.38 -13.56
CA GLU A 174 -27.35 -0.83 -14.82
C GLU A 174 -28.76 -0.26 -14.91
N GLY A 175 -28.94 0.76 -15.76
CA GLY A 175 -30.15 1.59 -15.70
C GLY A 175 -30.32 2.20 -14.30
N ASP A 176 -31.52 2.11 -13.73
CA ASP A 176 -31.84 2.63 -12.39
C ASP A 176 -31.45 1.68 -11.24
N ALA A 177 -30.94 0.49 -11.55
CA ALA A 177 -30.52 -0.50 -10.56
C ALA A 177 -29.01 -0.42 -10.30
N VAL A 178 -28.60 -0.69 -9.06
CA VAL A 178 -27.18 -0.82 -8.72
C VAL A 178 -26.65 -2.16 -9.21
N ARG A 179 -25.47 -2.13 -9.83
CA ARG A 179 -24.83 -3.35 -10.32
C ARG A 179 -24.33 -4.18 -9.15
N VAL A 180 -24.74 -5.44 -9.13
CA VAL A 180 -24.27 -6.45 -8.19
C VAL A 180 -23.35 -7.41 -8.92
N THR A 181 -22.26 -7.79 -8.25
CA THR A 181 -21.30 -8.78 -8.70
C THR A 181 -21.45 -10.02 -7.84
N ARG A 182 -21.65 -11.19 -8.45
CA ARG A 182 -21.69 -12.46 -7.72
C ARG A 182 -20.29 -13.06 -7.65
N THR A 183 -19.86 -13.39 -6.44
CA THR A 183 -18.57 -14.02 -6.15
C THR A 183 -18.81 -15.36 -5.46
N ASP A 184 -17.94 -16.35 -5.74
CA ASP A 184 -18.06 -17.67 -5.11
C ASP A 184 -17.75 -17.63 -3.60
N ARG A 185 -16.96 -16.64 -3.17
CA ARG A 185 -16.49 -16.51 -1.78
C ARG A 185 -17.37 -15.64 -0.89
N PHE A 186 -17.99 -14.59 -1.44
CA PHE A 186 -18.72 -13.58 -0.66
C PHE A 186 -20.18 -13.42 -1.08
N GLY A 187 -20.65 -14.24 -2.02
CA GLY A 187 -21.98 -14.12 -2.60
C GLY A 187 -22.11 -12.86 -3.44
N GLU A 188 -23.31 -12.28 -3.42
CA GLU A 188 -23.65 -11.06 -4.14
C GLU A 188 -23.13 -9.82 -3.41
N VAL A 189 -22.35 -8.99 -4.12
CA VAL A 189 -21.73 -7.78 -3.57
C VAL A 189 -21.86 -6.59 -4.50
N VAL A 190 -22.04 -5.40 -3.95
CA VAL A 190 -21.91 -4.13 -4.68
C VAL A 190 -20.47 -3.63 -4.54
N CYS A 191 -19.83 -3.35 -5.68
CA CYS A 191 -18.50 -2.73 -5.69
C CYS A 191 -18.64 -1.20 -5.53
N VAL A 192 -18.06 -0.66 -4.47
CA VAL A 192 -18.13 0.76 -4.11
C VAL A 192 -16.73 1.35 -4.00
N PHE A 193 -16.58 2.60 -4.40
CA PHE A 193 -15.28 3.26 -4.54
C PHE A 193 -15.25 4.60 -3.82
N SER A 194 -14.10 4.91 -3.20
CA SER A 194 -13.89 6.17 -2.48
C SER A 194 -13.62 7.37 -3.39
N SER A 195 -13.28 7.14 -4.65
CA SER A 195 -13.18 8.19 -5.67
C SER A 195 -13.67 7.69 -7.03
N ALA A 196 -14.08 8.63 -7.89
CA ALA A 196 -14.44 8.33 -9.27
C ALA A 196 -13.28 7.71 -10.05
N GLU A 197 -12.02 8.10 -9.78
CA GLU A 197 -10.85 7.59 -10.50
C GLU A 197 -10.63 6.09 -10.24
N LEU A 198 -10.88 5.63 -9.00
CA LEU A 198 -10.79 4.22 -8.65
C LEU A 198 -11.87 3.40 -9.33
N LEU A 199 -13.10 3.93 -9.41
CA LEU A 199 -14.16 3.35 -10.20
C LEU A 199 -13.77 3.24 -11.68
N TRP A 200 -13.14 4.28 -12.25
CA TRP A 200 -12.69 4.26 -13.64
C TRP A 200 -11.62 3.20 -13.88
N ASP A 201 -10.69 3.03 -12.95
CA ASP A 201 -9.66 2.00 -13.08
C ASP A 201 -10.27 0.60 -13.02
N TYR A 202 -11.24 0.38 -12.13
CA TYR A 202 -11.99 -0.86 -12.05
C TYR A 202 -12.73 -1.17 -13.35
N GLU A 203 -13.51 -0.23 -13.87
CA GLU A 203 -14.27 -0.39 -15.12
C GLU A 203 -13.40 -0.81 -16.29
N ARG A 204 -12.21 -0.19 -16.44
CA ARG A 204 -11.23 -0.56 -17.48
C ARG A 204 -10.78 -2.01 -17.34
N ARG A 205 -10.56 -2.47 -16.11
CA ARG A 205 -10.08 -3.84 -15.83
C ARG A 205 -11.15 -4.89 -16.03
N VAL A 206 -12.41 -4.58 -15.69
CA VAL A 206 -13.52 -5.54 -15.75
C VAL A 206 -14.32 -5.48 -17.05
N GLY A 207 -13.94 -4.61 -17.98
CA GLY A 207 -14.63 -4.43 -19.26
C GLY A 207 -16.11 -4.08 -19.08
N ALA A 208 -16.38 -2.97 -18.40
CA ALA A 208 -17.74 -2.49 -18.16
C ALA A 208 -18.58 -2.43 -19.46
N GLY A 209 -19.81 -2.96 -19.42
CA GLY A 209 -20.70 -3.06 -20.57
C GLY A 209 -21.44 -1.74 -20.92
N PRO A 210 -22.02 -1.62 -22.12
CA PRO A 210 -22.62 -0.37 -22.61
C PRO A 210 -23.88 0.10 -21.86
N ARG A 211 -24.50 -0.77 -21.04
CA ARG A 211 -25.66 -0.43 -20.20
C ARG A 211 -25.28 0.11 -18.82
N GLU A 212 -23.99 0.07 -18.50
CA GLU A 212 -23.49 0.41 -17.18
C GLU A 212 -23.14 1.90 -17.13
N ARG A 213 -23.58 2.58 -16.06
CA ARG A 213 -23.30 3.99 -15.80
C ARG A 213 -22.68 4.19 -14.43
N ARG A 214 -21.88 5.25 -14.30
CA ARG A 214 -21.29 5.67 -13.02
C ARG A 214 -22.34 6.40 -12.20
N ALA A 215 -22.47 6.03 -10.94
CA ALA A 215 -23.32 6.71 -9.97
C ALA A 215 -22.49 7.07 -8.73
N ALA A 216 -22.94 8.08 -8.00
CA ALA A 216 -22.36 8.51 -6.73
C ALA A 216 -23.48 8.72 -5.70
N ALA A 217 -23.27 8.26 -4.48
CA ALA A 217 -24.22 8.45 -3.38
C ALA A 217 -23.51 8.48 -2.03
N GLN A 218 -24.14 9.14 -1.06
CA GLN A 218 -23.70 9.10 0.33
C GLN A 218 -23.72 7.66 0.86
N GLY A 219 -22.67 7.26 1.57
CA GLY A 219 -22.44 5.88 1.98
C GLY A 219 -23.55 5.35 2.89
N ARG A 220 -24.20 6.21 3.67
CA ARG A 220 -25.43 5.86 4.41
C ARG A 220 -26.53 5.29 3.51
N ARG A 221 -26.72 5.87 2.31
CA ARG A 221 -27.75 5.43 1.36
C ARG A 221 -27.34 4.10 0.72
N VAL A 222 -26.05 3.96 0.39
CA VAL A 222 -25.49 2.73 -0.19
C VAL A 222 -25.59 1.55 0.78
N LEU A 223 -25.30 1.78 2.07
CA LEU A 223 -25.45 0.77 3.12
C LEU A 223 -26.90 0.38 3.36
N ALA A 224 -27.81 1.36 3.41
CA ALA A 224 -29.24 1.08 3.57
C ALA A 224 -29.78 0.23 2.43
N MET A 225 -29.40 0.56 1.18
CA MET A 225 -29.73 -0.22 0.00
C MET A 225 -29.14 -1.64 0.06
N ALA A 226 -27.86 -1.78 0.37
CA ALA A 226 -27.20 -3.09 0.45
C ALA A 226 -27.86 -4.00 1.50
N ARG A 227 -28.22 -3.45 2.67
CA ARG A 227 -28.98 -4.16 3.71
C ARG A 227 -30.36 -4.59 3.23
N ALA A 228 -31.15 -3.67 2.67
CA ALA A 228 -32.50 -3.96 2.21
C ALA A 228 -32.52 -5.05 1.13
N SER A 229 -31.48 -5.11 0.29
CA SER A 229 -31.33 -6.10 -0.76
C SER A 229 -30.59 -7.37 -0.33
N GLY A 230 -30.12 -7.47 0.92
CA GLY A 230 -29.38 -8.65 1.41
C GLY A 230 -28.05 -8.90 0.71
N VAL A 231 -27.44 -7.87 0.12
CA VAL A 231 -26.17 -7.95 -0.63
C VAL A 231 -25.02 -7.36 0.17
N GLY A 232 -23.82 -7.91 0.00
CA GLY A 232 -22.60 -7.40 0.60
C GLY A 232 -22.05 -6.14 -0.11
N LEU A 233 -20.99 -5.57 0.44
CA LEU A 233 -20.23 -4.47 -0.15
C LEU A 233 -18.76 -4.87 -0.34
N ALA A 234 -18.19 -4.58 -1.49
CA ALA A 234 -16.76 -4.63 -1.74
C ALA A 234 -16.23 -3.20 -1.91
N PHE A 235 -15.37 -2.75 -1.00
CA PHE A 235 -14.83 -1.40 -0.97
C PHE A 235 -13.47 -1.30 -1.64
N ASP A 236 -13.33 -0.35 -2.57
CA ASP A 236 -12.18 -0.13 -3.45
C ASP A 236 -11.59 -1.45 -4.02
N PRO A 237 -12.41 -2.35 -4.60
CA PRO A 237 -11.89 -3.60 -5.11
C PRO A 237 -11.07 -3.37 -6.38
N LEU A 238 -9.75 -3.56 -6.30
CA LEU A 238 -8.84 -3.54 -7.45
C LEU A 238 -8.61 -4.97 -7.97
N GLY A 239 -9.68 -5.65 -8.42
CA GLY A 239 -9.63 -7.04 -8.90
C GLY A 239 -10.64 -7.33 -10.03
N SER A 240 -10.67 -8.59 -10.51
CA SER A 240 -11.61 -9.03 -11.57
C SER A 240 -13.04 -9.20 -11.05
N ARG A 241 -14.02 -9.40 -11.94
CA ARG A 241 -15.43 -9.66 -11.57
C ARG A 241 -15.61 -10.89 -10.65
N LEU A 242 -14.70 -11.86 -10.72
CA LEU A 242 -14.81 -13.14 -10.01
C LEU A 242 -14.06 -13.14 -8.66
N ALA A 243 -13.14 -12.20 -8.46
CA ALA A 243 -12.33 -12.07 -7.25
C ALA A 243 -12.01 -10.59 -6.99
N PRO A 244 -12.90 -9.83 -6.35
CA PRO A 244 -12.65 -8.43 -6.05
C PRO A 244 -11.56 -8.35 -4.97
N ALA A 245 -10.36 -7.89 -5.34
CA ALA A 245 -9.28 -7.63 -4.39
C ALA A 245 -9.57 -6.31 -3.67
N GLY A 246 -10.22 -6.37 -2.49
CA GLY A 246 -10.68 -5.21 -1.73
C GLY A 246 -11.26 -5.65 -0.37
N ARG A 247 -11.70 -4.71 0.47
CA ARG A 247 -12.33 -5.08 1.75
C ARG A 247 -13.80 -5.40 1.54
N HIS A 248 -14.24 -6.55 2.03
CA HIS A 248 -15.62 -7.03 1.90
C HIS A 248 -16.37 -6.85 3.22
N LEU A 249 -17.63 -6.42 3.13
CA LEU A 249 -18.61 -6.50 4.19
C LEU A 249 -19.72 -7.42 3.69
N SER A 250 -19.81 -8.62 4.25
CA SER A 250 -20.89 -9.55 3.93
C SER A 250 -22.25 -8.97 4.33
N ALA A 251 -23.32 -9.48 3.74
CA ALA A 251 -24.68 -9.10 4.12
C ALA A 251 -24.91 -9.29 5.64
N THR A 252 -24.41 -10.37 6.23
CA THR A 252 -24.50 -10.64 7.68
C THR A 252 -23.75 -9.60 8.51
N GLU A 253 -22.53 -9.23 8.10
CA GLU A 253 -21.76 -8.18 8.78
C GLU A 253 -22.48 -6.83 8.69
N LEU A 254 -23.03 -6.49 7.52
CA LEU A 254 -23.82 -5.28 7.34
C LEU A 254 -25.01 -5.20 8.30
N HIS A 255 -25.72 -6.31 8.54
CA HIS A 255 -26.86 -6.36 9.47
C HIS A 255 -26.44 -6.33 10.94
N SER A 256 -25.23 -6.78 11.27
CA SER A 256 -24.69 -6.79 12.64
C SER A 256 -24.24 -5.41 13.14
N ILE A 257 -23.96 -4.47 12.22
CA ILE A 257 -23.54 -3.11 12.59
C ILE A 257 -24.76 -2.32 13.11
N ARG A 258 -24.82 -2.09 14.43
CA ARG A 258 -25.92 -1.36 15.11
C ARG A 258 -26.14 0.05 14.56
N ASP A 259 -27.38 0.53 14.76
CA ASP A 259 -28.01 1.72 14.18
C ASP A 259 -27.12 2.95 13.97
N TRP A 260 -27.05 3.36 12.71
CA TRP A 260 -26.48 4.62 12.22
C TRP A 260 -27.49 5.76 12.24
N ARG A 261 -28.33 5.80 13.27
CA ARG A 261 -29.30 6.89 13.45
C ARG A 261 -28.60 8.05 14.14
N ALA A 262 -28.01 8.92 13.32
CA ALA A 262 -27.89 10.34 13.57
C ALA A 262 -28.35 11.08 12.32
#